data_AF-A0A1F2SZZ3-F1
#
_entry.id   AF-A0A1F2SZZ3-F1
#
_cell.length_a   1.000
_cell.length_b   1.000
_cell.length_c   1.000
_cell.angle_alpha   90.00
_cell.angle_beta   90.00
_cell.angle_gamma   90.00
#
_symmetry.space_group_name_H-M   'P 1'
#
loop_
_entity.id
_entity.type
_entity.pdbx_description
1 polymer ?
#
loop_
_entity_poly.entity_id
_entity_poly.type
_entity_poly.pdbx_seq_one_letter_code
_entity_poly.pdbx_strand_id
1 'polypeptide(L)' 'MERQTLSIMKACEAVGVSRRTIYNWISAGKVEYVRTAGGSIRIFADTLWRDASPSPSRTASPSATTAAGRHA' A
#
# COMPACT_ATOMS: atom_id res chain seq x y z
N MET A 1 0.98 -17.04 11.85
CA MET A 1 0.44 -15.96 12.69
C MET A 1 -0.58 -15.19 11.88
N GLU A 2 -1.71 -14.83 12.48
CA GLU A 2 -2.71 -13.96 11.85
C GLU A 2 -2.17 -12.53 11.79
N ARG A 3 -2.21 -11.87 10.62
CA ARG A 3 -1.72 -10.48 10.48
C ARG A 3 -2.71 -9.54 11.16
N GLN A 4 -2.22 -8.73 12.10
CA GLN A 4 -3.04 -7.75 12.80
C GLN A 4 -3.51 -6.66 11.83
N THR A 5 -4.81 -6.34 11.88
CA THR A 5 -5.38 -5.23 11.13
C THR A 5 -5.96 -4.12 12.02
N LEU A 6 -5.81 -2.87 11.58
CA LEU A 6 -6.32 -1.69 12.25
C LEU A 6 -7.43 -1.03 11.43
N SER A 7 -8.35 -0.35 12.12
CA SER A 7 -9.24 0.62 11.46
C SER A 7 -8.44 1.83 10.98
N ILE A 8 -9.00 2.62 10.07
CA ILE A 8 -8.37 3.86 9.60
C ILE A 8 -8.05 4.80 10.77
N MET A 9 -8.97 4.94 11.73
CA MET A 9 -8.76 5.80 12.91
C MET A 9 -7.59 5.30 13.75
N LYS A 10 -7.50 3.99 14.01
CA LYS A 10 -6.36 3.44 14.76
C LYS A 10 -5.05 3.52 14.00
N ALA A 11 -5.05 3.43 12.68
CA ALA A 11 -3.87 3.68 11.88
C ALA A 11 -3.41 5.14 11.99
N CYS A 12 -4.33 6.11 11.96
CA CYS A 12 -4.02 7.53 12.16
C CYS A 12 -3.36 7.79 13.51
N GLU A 13 -3.93 7.23 14.58
CA GLU A 13 -3.39 7.34 15.94
C GLU A 13 -2.02 6.68 16.06
N ALA A 14 -1.84 5.49 15.47
CA ALA A 14 -0.60 4.73 15.58
C ALA A 14 0.60 5.47 14.94
N VAL A 15 0.40 6.09 13.77
CA VAL A 15 1.49 6.74 13.01
C VAL A 15 1.48 8.27 13.12
N GLY A 16 0.53 8.86 13.84
CA GLY A 16 0.45 10.31 14.06
C GLY A 16 0.12 11.13 12.81
N VAL A 17 -0.69 10.60 11.88
CA VAL A 17 -1.04 11.30 10.62
C VAL A 17 -2.54 11.46 10.44
N SER A 18 -2.93 12.35 9.52
CA SER A 18 -4.34 12.56 9.17
C SER A 18 -4.93 11.36 8.41
N ARG A 19 -6.26 11.22 8.46
CA ARG A 19 -7.01 10.28 7.61
C ARG A 19 -6.69 10.44 6.13
N ARG A 20 -6.53 11.68 5.66
CA ARG A 20 -6.18 11.97 4.27
C ARG A 20 -4.82 11.39 3.91
N THR A 21 -3.85 11.46 4.81
CA THR A 21 -2.53 10.85 4.62
C THR A 21 -2.63 9.33 4.49
N ILE A 22 -3.43 8.68 5.34
CA ILE A 22 -3.69 7.23 5.24
C ILE A 22 -4.34 6.87 3.89
N TYR A 23 -5.36 7.61 3.44
CA TYR A 23 -5.96 7.37 2.12
C TYR A 23 -4.98 7.57 0.97
N ASN A 24 -4.10 8.57 1.06
CA ASN A 24 -3.04 8.80 0.09
C ASN A 24 -2.02 7.64 0.07
N TRP A 25 -1.75 7.02 1.21
CA TRP A 25 -0.89 5.83 1.27
C TRP A 25 -1.55 4.61 0.66
N ILE A 26 -2.84 4.42 0.91
CA ILE A 26 -3.65 3.36 0.28
C ILE A 26 -3.65 3.53 -1.25
N SER A 27 -3.96 4.73 -1.75
CA SER A 27 -4.00 5.00 -3.19
C SER A 27 -2.62 4.88 -3.85
N ALA A 28 -1.55 5.21 -3.13
CA ALA A 28 -0.17 5.04 -3.58
C ALA A 28 0.38 3.62 -3.39
N GLY A 29 -0.39 2.67 -2.87
CA GLY A 29 0.05 1.30 -2.60
C GLY A 29 1.18 1.20 -1.57
N LYS A 30 1.29 2.17 -0.67
CA LYS A 30 2.32 2.22 0.39
C LYS A 30 1.98 1.37 1.62
N VAL A 31 0.72 0.97 1.76
CA VAL A 31 0.20 0.11 2.83
C VAL A 31 -0.68 -0.97 2.23
N GLU A 32 -0.71 -2.13 2.86
CA GLU A 32 -1.65 -3.19 2.49
C GLU A 32 -2.94 -3.07 3.30
N TYR A 33 -4.05 -3.47 2.70
CA TYR A 33 -5.35 -3.45 3.36
C TYR A 33 -6.27 -4.53 2.82
N VAL A 34 -7.31 -4.84 3.58
CA VAL A 34 -8.47 -5.63 3.15
C VAL A 34 -9.75 -4.82 3.33
N ARG A 35 -10.79 -5.16 2.58
CA ARG A 35 -12.15 -4.71 2.86
C ARG A 35 -12.93 -5.83 3.53
N THR A 36 -13.66 -5.48 4.59
CA THR A 36 -14.60 -6.42 5.21
C THR A 36 -15.82 -6.64 4.31
N ALA A 37 -16.63 -7.66 4.61
CA ALA A 37 -17.89 -7.89 3.91
C ALA A 37 -18.84 -6.67 3.97
N GLY A 38 -18.74 -5.84 5.02
CA GLY A 38 -19.45 -4.57 5.16
C GLY A 38 -18.78 -3.36 4.49
N GLY A 39 -17.70 -3.56 3.73
CA GLY A 39 -17.02 -2.51 2.97
C GLY A 39 -16.01 -1.66 3.75
N SER A 40 -15.91 -1.84 5.08
CA SER A 40 -14.93 -1.13 5.91
C SER A 40 -13.50 -1.55 5.57
N ILE A 41 -12.59 -0.58 5.50
CA ILE A 41 -11.16 -0.82 5.26
C ILE A 41 -10.46 -1.22 6.56
N ARG A 42 -9.60 -2.24 6.47
CA ARG A 42 -8.74 -2.75 7.54
C ARG A 42 -7.30 -2.78 7.04
N ILE A 43 -6.42 -2.00 7.66
CA ILE A 43 -5.02 -1.81 7.23
C ILE A 43 -4.14 -2.79 8.00
N PHE A 44 -3.22 -3.48 7.33
CA PHE A 44 -2.29 -4.37 8.00
C PHE A 44 -1.24 -3.56 8.77
N ALA A 45 -1.14 -3.80 10.08
CA ALA A 45 -0.35 -2.99 11.00
C ALA A 45 1.16 -3.04 10.70
N ASP A 46 1.65 -4.18 10.22
CA ASP A 46 3.03 -4.41 9.80
C ASP A 46 3.45 -3.55 8.60
N THR A 47 2.51 -3.10 7.76
CA THR A 47 2.81 -2.26 6.59
C THR A 47 2.72 -0.76 6.86
N LEU A 48 2.24 -0.34 8.04
CA LEU A 48 2.11 1.08 8.39
C LEU A 48 3.46 1.76 8.62
N TRP A 49 4.42 0.99 9.11
CA TRP A 49 5.76 1.46 9.38
C TRP A 49 6.65 1.07 8.21
N ARG A 50 7.34 2.05 7.64
CA ARG A 50 8.43 1.74 6.72
C ARG A 50 9.63 1.37 7.57
N ASP A 51 10.07 0.12 7.49
CA ASP A 51 11.49 -0.13 7.72
C ASP A 51 12.27 0.74 6.72
N ALA A 52 13.26 1.49 7.21
CA ALA A 52 14.16 2.27 6.37
C ALA A 52 15.02 1.38 5.44
N SER A 53 14.95 0.05 5.63
CA SER A 53 15.53 -0.91 4.71
C SER A 53 14.77 -0.89 3.39
N PRO A 54 15.45 -0.72 2.24
CA PRO A 54 14.83 -0.98 0.96
C PRO A 54 14.41 -2.45 0.93
N SER A 55 13.14 -2.73 1.22
CA SER A 55 12.58 -4.07 0.99
C SER A 55 12.79 -4.38 -0.49
N PRO A 56 13.69 -5.33 -0.84
CA PRO A 56 13.92 -5.64 -2.23
C PRO A 56 12.72 -6.46 -2.72
N SER A 57 12.22 -6.09 -3.90
CA SER A 57 11.25 -6.85 -4.70
C SER A 57 9.78 -6.85 -4.25
N ARG A 58 9.08 -5.75 -4.55
CA ARG A 58 7.81 -5.93 -5.27
C ARG A 58 8.17 -6.00 -6.74
N THR A 59 8.26 -7.23 -7.25
CA THR A 59 8.35 -7.57 -8.67
C THR A 59 7.61 -6.55 -9.51
N ALA A 60 8.37 -5.72 -10.23
CA ALA A 60 7.84 -5.01 -11.37
C ALA A 60 7.26 -6.07 -12.31
N SER A 61 5.95 -6.06 -12.52
CA SER A 61 5.38 -6.77 -13.66
C SER A 61 6.09 -6.26 -14.92
N PRO A 62 6.76 -7.11 -15.71
CA PRO A 62 7.21 -6.72 -17.02
C PRO A 62 5.98 -6.67 -17.93
N SER A 63 5.34 -5.51 -18.03
CA SER A 63 4.47 -5.25 -19.17
C SER A 63 5.36 -5.05 -20.40
N ALA A 64 5.64 -6.19 -21.05
CA ALA A 64 6.06 -6.43 -22.42
C ALA A 64 6.59 -5.23 -23.24
N THR A 65 7.89 -5.29 -23.52
CA THR A 65 8.51 -5.29 -24.87
C THR A 65 7.99 -4.31 -25.94
N THR A 66 8.77 -3.24 -26.11
CA THR A 66 9.38 -2.71 -27.36
C THR A 66 8.91 -3.24 -28.73
N ALA A 67 8.52 -2.29 -29.61
CA ALA A 67 8.91 -2.21 -31.03
C ALA A 67 8.77 -0.73 -31.45
N ALA A 68 9.83 0.07 -31.53
CA ALA A 68 10.75 0.23 -32.68
C ALA A 68 10.02 0.49 -34.01
N GLY A 69 10.17 1.70 -34.57
CA GLY A 69 9.80 1.97 -35.97
C GLY A 69 9.52 3.43 -36.32
N ARG A 70 10.57 4.27 -36.39
CA ARG A 70 10.59 5.46 -37.25
C ARG A 70 10.50 5.00 -38.71
N HIS A 71 9.68 5.64 -39.54
CA HIS A 71 9.91 5.97 -40.97
C HIS A 71 8.84 7.03 -41.31
N ALA A 72 9.22 8.31 -41.44
CA ALA A 72 9.56 8.98 -42.70
C ALA A 72 8.32 9.19 -43.58
#